data_AF-A0A830EFV3-F1
#
_entry.id   AF-A0A830EFV3-F1
#
_cell.length_a   1.000
_cell.length_b   1.000
_cell.length_c   1.000
_cell.angle_alpha   90.00
_cell.angle_beta   90.00
_cell.angle_gamma   90.00
#
_symmetry.space_group_name_H-M   'P 1'
#
loop_
_entity.id
_entity.type
_entity.pdbx_description
1 polymer ?
#
loop_
_entity_poly.entity_id
_entity_poly.type
_entity_poly.pdbx_seq_one_letter_code
_entity_poly.pdbx_strand_id
1 'polypeptide(L)'
;MVKSTVRFPESVVDEIESLVEAEQFESKSEFYRFSSDYALNQMVADYDPTTIDYEAIRSEVMPEPEREIGADADADHPPFLESVSFVRKLALRGNFSDAEDFIDHQYTPSDRHAILLEEILRLYRADTSPPGRRSPPEGERASQPSAADPPAPDSET
;
A
#
# COMPACT_ATOMS: atom_id res chain seq x y z
N MET A 1 38.53 -22.58 2.73
CA MET A 1 37.47 -23.43 2.15
C MET A 1 37.87 -24.89 2.24
N VAL A 2 36.95 -25.76 2.64
CA VAL A 2 37.14 -27.21 2.71
C VAL A 2 36.49 -27.84 1.47
N LYS A 3 37.13 -28.84 0.86
CA LYS A 3 36.60 -29.48 -0.36
C LYS A 3 35.69 -30.64 0.02
N SER A 4 34.40 -30.53 -0.30
CA SER A 4 33.42 -31.62 -0.22
C SER A 4 32.99 -32.01 -1.64
N THR A 5 32.70 -33.30 -1.89
CA THR A 5 32.20 -33.77 -3.19
C THR A 5 30.79 -34.33 -3.02
N VAL A 6 29.84 -33.71 -3.71
CA VAL A 6 28.42 -34.07 -3.70
C VAL A 6 28.02 -34.52 -5.11
N ARG A 7 27.07 -35.45 -5.21
CA ARG A 7 26.52 -35.92 -6.49
C ARG A 7 25.17 -35.29 -6.73
N PHE A 8 24.96 -34.76 -7.94
CA PHE A 8 23.71 -34.19 -8.39
C PHE A 8 23.23 -34.93 -9.64
N PRO A 9 21.90 -34.99 -9.89
CA PRO A 9 21.36 -35.42 -11.17
C PRO A 9 21.91 -34.56 -12.32
N GLU A 10 22.13 -35.15 -13.50
CA GLU A 10 22.64 -34.43 -14.69
C GLU A 10 21.77 -33.22 -15.02
N SER A 11 20.44 -33.38 -15.00
CA SER A 11 19.51 -32.28 -15.26
C SER A 11 19.68 -31.08 -14.33
N VAL A 12 20.10 -31.30 -13.08
CA VAL A 12 20.38 -30.21 -12.13
C VAL A 12 21.71 -29.54 -12.47
N VAL A 13 22.71 -30.33 -12.88
CA VAL A 13 24.02 -29.78 -13.27
C VAL A 13 23.89 -28.93 -14.53
N ASP A 14 23.08 -29.35 -15.50
CA ASP A 14 22.82 -28.64 -16.75
C ASP A 14 22.16 -27.27 -16.52
N GLU A 15 21.20 -27.20 -15.59
CA GLU A 15 20.58 -25.92 -15.18
C GLU A 15 21.59 -25.00 -14.50
N ILE A 16 22.44 -25.55 -13.62
CA ILE A 16 23.50 -24.76 -12.97
C ILE A 16 24.52 -24.25 -14.01
N GLU A 17 24.88 -25.08 -15.00
CA GLU A 17 25.72 -24.64 -16.12
C GLU A 17 25.07 -23.50 -16.89
N SER A 18 23.78 -23.60 -17.20
CA SER A 18 23.02 -22.56 -17.90
C SER A 18 23.03 -21.22 -17.16
N LEU A 19 22.92 -21.23 -15.83
CA LEU A 19 22.98 -20.00 -15.01
C LEU A 19 24.37 -19.35 -15.04
N VAL A 20 25.44 -20.15 -15.06
CA VAL A 20 26.82 -19.66 -15.18
C VAL A 20 27.07 -19.13 -16.60
N GLU A 21 26.59 -19.81 -17.63
CA GLU A 21 26.69 -19.37 -19.03
C GLU A 21 25.90 -18.07 -19.28
N ALA A 22 24.82 -17.84 -18.55
CA ALA A 22 24.05 -16.61 -18.55
C ALA A 22 24.71 -15.46 -17.75
N GLU A 23 25.94 -15.65 -17.25
CA GLU A 23 26.72 -14.69 -16.46
C GLU A 23 26.05 -14.26 -15.13
N GLN A 24 25.03 -14.98 -14.65
CA GLN A 24 24.39 -14.71 -13.36
C GLN A 24 25.26 -15.16 -12.17
N PHE A 25 26.18 -16.09 -12.42
CA PHE A 25 27.20 -16.55 -11.48
C PHE A 25 28.53 -16.68 -12.22
N GLU A 26 29.64 -16.31 -11.59
CA GLU A 26 30.98 -16.41 -12.15
C GLU A 26 31.44 -17.87 -12.29
N SER A 27 30.93 -18.75 -11.42
CA SER A 27 31.28 -20.17 -11.44
C SER A 27 30.28 -21.05 -10.70
N LYS A 28 30.32 -22.37 -11.00
CA LYS A 28 29.55 -23.36 -10.21
C LYS A 28 29.87 -23.32 -8.72
N SER A 29 31.14 -23.04 -8.36
CA SER A 29 31.54 -22.98 -6.96
C SER A 29 30.92 -21.79 -6.24
N GLU A 30 30.71 -20.68 -6.95
CA GLU A 30 29.96 -19.53 -6.44
C GLU A 30 28.49 -19.87 -6.27
N PHE A 31 27.85 -20.45 -7.28
CA PHE A 31 26.47 -20.92 -7.18
C PHE A 31 26.25 -21.81 -5.95
N TYR A 32 27.12 -22.80 -5.72
CA TYR A 32 26.99 -23.70 -4.57
C TYR A 32 27.19 -23.00 -3.23
N ARG A 33 28.13 -22.05 -3.14
CA ARG A 33 28.35 -21.25 -1.92
C ARG A 33 27.13 -20.38 -1.64
N PHE A 34 26.70 -19.62 -2.64
CA PHE A 34 25.53 -18.75 -2.56
C PHE A 34 24.29 -19.55 -2.16
N SER A 35 24.00 -20.67 -2.83
CA SER A 35 22.83 -21.50 -2.56
C SER A 35 22.85 -22.09 -1.14
N SER A 36 24.03 -22.47 -0.66
CA SER A 36 24.18 -22.98 0.71
C SER A 36 23.93 -21.88 1.74
N ASP A 37 24.55 -20.72 1.54
CA ASP A 37 24.38 -19.57 2.44
C ASP A 37 22.92 -19.06 2.42
N TYR A 38 22.28 -19.05 1.25
CA TYR A 38 20.88 -18.69 1.09
C TYR A 38 19.97 -19.64 1.88
N ALA A 39 20.14 -20.96 1.70
CA ALA A 39 19.35 -21.93 2.45
C ALA A 39 19.56 -21.81 3.96
N LEU A 40 20.80 -21.59 4.41
CA LEU A 40 21.12 -21.43 5.83
C LEU A 40 20.54 -20.13 6.42
N ASN A 41 20.64 -19.02 5.70
CA ASN A 41 20.08 -17.73 6.13
C ASN A 41 18.55 -17.80 6.34
N GLN A 42 17.85 -18.63 5.55
CA GLN A 42 16.41 -18.84 5.71
C GLN A 42 16.04 -19.81 6.85
N MET A 43 16.90 -20.77 7.17
CA MET A 43 16.57 -21.85 8.12
C MET A 43 17.15 -21.65 9.52
N VAL A 44 18.25 -20.89 9.63
CA VAL A 44 19.01 -20.72 10.86
C VAL A 44 18.93 -19.27 11.29
N ALA A 45 18.30 -19.04 12.44
CA ALA A 45 18.22 -17.71 13.04
C ALA A 45 19.62 -17.12 13.25
N ASP A 46 19.78 -15.84 12.90
CA ASP A 46 21.03 -15.08 13.04
C ASP A 46 22.22 -15.67 12.26
N TYR A 47 21.97 -16.47 11.21
CA TYR A 47 23.03 -16.92 10.31
C TYR A 47 23.50 -15.81 9.38
N ASP A 48 24.81 -15.53 9.41
CA ASP A 48 25.48 -14.53 8.58
C ASP A 48 26.14 -15.20 7.35
N PRO A 49 25.67 -14.90 6.12
CA PRO A 49 26.25 -15.39 4.88
C PRO A 49 27.75 -15.08 4.75
N THR A 50 28.52 -16.03 4.24
CA THR A 50 29.98 -15.85 4.03
C THR A 50 30.35 -15.67 2.55
N THR A 51 29.37 -15.79 1.67
CA THR A 51 29.50 -15.57 0.24
C THR A 51 29.80 -14.10 -0.02
N ILE A 52 30.80 -13.87 -0.88
CA ILE A 52 31.22 -12.52 -1.25
C ILE A 52 30.10 -11.91 -2.08
N ASP A 53 29.77 -10.66 -1.82
CA ASP A 53 28.70 -9.93 -2.51
C ASP A 53 27.33 -10.64 -2.48
N TYR A 54 27.06 -11.39 -1.41
CA TYR A 54 25.82 -12.17 -1.24
C TYR A 54 24.55 -11.36 -1.54
N GLU A 55 24.41 -10.15 -0.98
CA GLU A 55 23.22 -9.33 -1.20
C GLU A 55 23.09 -8.84 -2.65
N ALA A 56 24.21 -8.56 -3.32
CA ALA A 56 24.20 -8.16 -4.73
C ALA A 56 23.75 -9.32 -5.61
N ILE A 57 24.38 -10.49 -5.45
CA ILE A 57 24.02 -11.72 -6.17
C ILE A 57 22.55 -12.09 -5.90
N ARG A 58 22.09 -11.99 -4.65
CA ARG A 58 20.70 -12.26 -4.29
C ARG A 58 19.74 -11.35 -5.05
N SER A 59 20.00 -10.05 -5.06
CA SER A 59 19.12 -9.08 -5.71
C SER A 59 19.05 -9.25 -7.24
N GLU A 60 20.13 -9.75 -7.84
CA GLU A 60 20.24 -9.99 -9.28
C GLU A 60 19.54 -11.29 -9.69
N VAL A 61 19.80 -12.38 -8.98
CA VAL A 61 19.32 -13.73 -9.33
C VAL A 61 17.89 -13.96 -8.84
N MET A 62 17.57 -13.40 -7.69
CA MET A 62 16.26 -13.49 -7.04
C MET A 62 15.76 -12.07 -6.78
N PRO A 63 15.42 -11.29 -7.83
CA PRO A 63 14.83 -10.00 -7.63
C PRO A 63 13.61 -10.21 -6.74
N GLU A 64 13.61 -9.58 -5.56
CA GLU A 64 12.45 -9.63 -4.69
C GLU A 64 11.25 -9.22 -5.57
N PRO A 65 10.21 -10.07 -5.70
CA PRO A 65 9.00 -9.61 -6.36
C PRO A 65 8.63 -8.33 -5.62
N GLU A 66 8.47 -7.22 -6.36
CA GLU A 66 8.18 -5.90 -5.81
C GLU A 66 7.24 -6.12 -4.63
N ARG A 67 7.76 -6.02 -3.40
CA ARG A 67 6.95 -6.28 -2.22
C ARG A 67 5.88 -5.22 -2.30
N GLU A 68 4.68 -5.61 -2.71
CA GLU A 68 3.53 -4.72 -2.65
C GLU A 68 3.52 -4.22 -1.22
N ILE A 69 3.70 -2.91 -1.08
CA ILE A 69 3.67 -2.24 0.21
C ILE A 69 2.33 -2.63 0.85
N GLY A 70 2.37 -3.54 1.83
CA GLY A 70 1.16 -4.06 2.49
C GLY A 70 0.83 -5.54 2.31
N ALA A 71 1.63 -6.36 1.62
CA ALA A 71 1.40 -7.81 1.58
C ALA A 71 1.76 -8.46 2.93
N ASP A 72 0.84 -8.41 3.88
CA ASP A 72 0.82 -9.34 5.00
C ASP A 72 0.29 -10.67 4.45
N ALA A 73 1.20 -11.61 4.18
CA ALA A 73 0.87 -12.86 3.50
C ALA A 73 -0.12 -13.77 4.29
N ASP A 74 -0.37 -13.44 5.56
CA ASP A 74 -1.30 -14.11 6.47
C ASP A 74 -2.60 -13.33 6.71
N ALA A 75 -2.87 -12.23 5.99
CA ALA A 75 -4.10 -11.47 6.19
C ALA A 75 -5.30 -12.10 5.46
N ASP A 76 -6.41 -12.27 6.18
CA ASP A 76 -7.71 -12.75 5.66
C ASP A 76 -8.42 -11.78 4.69
N HIS A 77 -7.73 -10.74 4.20
CA HIS A 77 -8.28 -9.72 3.30
C HIS A 77 -7.55 -9.71 1.95
N PRO A 78 -8.21 -9.24 0.86
CA PRO A 78 -7.58 -9.12 -0.46
C PRO A 78 -6.28 -8.32 -0.42
N PRO A 79 -5.37 -8.51 -1.40
CA PRO A 79 -4.21 -7.65 -1.57
C PRO A 79 -4.59 -6.17 -1.53
N PHE A 80 -3.74 -5.35 -0.91
CA PHE A 80 -4.08 -3.96 -0.61
C PHE A 80 -4.49 -3.16 -1.86
N LEU A 81 -3.78 -3.32 -2.98
CA LEU A 81 -4.09 -2.61 -4.23
C LEU A 81 -5.40 -3.06 -4.89
N GLU A 82 -5.83 -4.29 -4.66
CA GLU A 82 -7.16 -4.76 -5.08
C GLU A 82 -8.26 -4.06 -4.27
N SER A 83 -8.06 -3.95 -2.95
CA SER A 83 -8.94 -3.21 -2.04
C SER A 83 -9.04 -1.74 -2.43
N VAL A 84 -7.91 -1.08 -2.74
CA VAL A 84 -7.88 0.30 -3.29
C VAL A 84 -8.70 0.41 -4.57
N SER A 85 -8.50 -0.51 -5.51
CA SER A 85 -9.20 -0.52 -6.79
C SER A 85 -10.71 -0.71 -6.61
N PHE A 86 -11.13 -1.53 -5.66
CA PHE A 86 -12.53 -1.77 -5.34
C PHE A 86 -13.20 -0.55 -4.69
N VAL A 87 -12.61 -0.03 -3.62
CA VAL A 87 -13.08 1.19 -2.92
C VAL A 87 -13.17 2.36 -3.88
N ARG A 88 -12.17 2.56 -4.74
CA ARG A 88 -12.18 3.62 -5.77
C ARG A 88 -13.35 3.47 -6.74
N LYS A 89 -13.66 2.25 -7.20
CA LYS A 89 -14.80 2.02 -8.12
C LYS A 89 -16.13 2.37 -7.46
N LEU A 90 -16.31 2.04 -6.18
CA LEU A 90 -17.51 2.40 -5.42
C LEU A 90 -17.60 3.92 -5.21
N ALA A 91 -16.50 4.56 -4.80
CA ALA A 91 -16.42 6.00 -4.60
C ALA A 91 -16.74 6.80 -5.88
N LEU A 92 -16.19 6.40 -7.03
CA LEU A 92 -16.47 7.03 -8.32
C LEU A 92 -17.92 6.89 -8.77
N ARG A 93 -18.65 5.91 -8.24
CA ARG A 93 -20.08 5.70 -8.50
C ARG A 93 -20.98 6.41 -7.47
N GLY A 94 -20.39 7.05 -6.47
CA GLY A 94 -21.12 7.67 -5.37
C GLY A 94 -21.56 6.69 -4.28
N ASN A 95 -21.12 5.43 -4.34
CA ASN A 95 -21.48 4.38 -3.37
C ASN A 95 -20.52 4.41 -2.18
N PHE A 96 -20.52 5.50 -1.42
CA PHE A 96 -19.60 5.66 -0.30
C PHE A 96 -19.92 4.73 0.88
N SER A 97 -21.20 4.48 1.16
CA SER A 97 -21.61 3.57 2.25
C SER A 97 -21.11 2.15 2.01
N ASP A 98 -21.30 1.61 0.80
CA ASP A 98 -20.83 0.26 0.44
C ASP A 98 -19.29 0.14 0.56
N ALA A 99 -18.57 1.25 0.33
CA ALA A 99 -17.12 1.30 0.45
C ALA A 99 -16.67 1.32 1.91
N GLU A 100 -17.38 2.07 2.77
CA GLU A 100 -17.17 2.07 4.23
C GLU A 100 -17.45 0.68 4.81
N ASP A 101 -18.58 0.07 4.43
CA ASP A 101 -18.94 -1.29 4.85
C ASP A 101 -17.87 -2.30 4.45
N PHE A 102 -17.33 -2.23 3.23
CA PHE A 102 -16.24 -3.10 2.81
C PHE A 102 -14.99 -2.94 3.69
N ILE A 103 -14.61 -1.72 4.04
CA ILE A 103 -13.43 -1.46 4.89
C ILE A 103 -13.65 -2.03 6.30
N ASP A 104 -14.82 -1.75 6.90
CA ASP A 104 -15.17 -2.19 8.26
C ASP A 104 -15.24 -3.72 8.41
N HIS A 105 -15.64 -4.43 7.34
CA HIS A 105 -15.70 -5.89 7.36
C HIS A 105 -14.32 -6.54 7.16
N GLN A 106 -13.47 -5.93 6.34
CA GLN A 106 -12.21 -6.54 5.90
C GLN A 106 -11.01 -6.16 6.75
N TYR A 107 -11.08 -5.04 7.47
CA TYR A 107 -9.95 -4.51 8.22
C TYR A 107 -10.34 -4.16 9.65
N THR A 108 -9.37 -4.26 10.56
CA THR A 108 -9.54 -3.69 11.90
C THR A 108 -9.41 -2.16 11.83
N PRO A 109 -10.10 -1.39 12.68
CA PRO A 109 -9.99 0.09 12.67
C PRO A 109 -8.58 0.64 12.94
N SER A 110 -7.71 -0.16 13.56
CA SER A 110 -6.30 0.18 13.80
C SER A 110 -5.37 -0.24 12.65
N ASP A 111 -5.90 -0.89 11.62
CA ASP A 111 -5.13 -1.33 10.47
C ASP A 111 -4.67 -0.12 9.63
N ARG A 112 -3.37 -0.10 9.30
CA ARG A 112 -2.78 0.93 8.44
C ARG A 112 -3.46 1.02 7.06
N HIS A 113 -3.90 -0.10 6.49
CA HIS A 113 -4.60 -0.15 5.22
C HIS A 113 -6.01 0.43 5.33
N ALA A 114 -6.73 0.17 6.43
CA ALA A 114 -8.03 0.79 6.67
C ALA A 114 -7.92 2.33 6.67
N ILE A 115 -6.98 2.85 7.46
CA ILE A 115 -6.73 4.30 7.57
C ILE A 115 -6.44 4.91 6.18
N LEU A 116 -5.62 4.25 5.35
CA LEU A 116 -5.31 4.74 4.01
C LEU A 116 -6.52 4.68 3.06
N LEU A 117 -7.32 3.61 3.11
CA LEU A 117 -8.53 3.47 2.29
C LEU A 117 -9.58 4.52 2.65
N GLU A 118 -9.75 4.81 3.95
CA GLU A 118 -10.62 5.87 4.46
C GLU A 118 -10.19 7.26 3.97
N GLU A 119 -8.88 7.56 4.00
CA GLU A 119 -8.36 8.83 3.48
C GLU A 119 -8.57 8.95 1.97
N ILE A 120 -8.38 7.87 1.20
CA ILE A 120 -8.71 7.86 -0.24
C ILE A 120 -10.20 8.13 -0.45
N LEU A 121 -11.07 7.47 0.31
CA LEU A 121 -12.52 7.62 0.20
C LEU A 121 -12.96 9.05 0.53
N ARG A 122 -12.34 9.67 1.54
CA ARG A 122 -12.54 11.07 1.91
C ARG A 122 -12.20 12.04 0.77
N LEU A 123 -11.12 11.79 0.02
CA LEU A 123 -10.74 12.59 -1.14
C LEU A 123 -11.82 12.54 -2.24
N TYR A 124 -12.31 11.34 -2.57
CA TYR A 124 -13.38 11.18 -3.55
C TYR A 124 -14.71 11.82 -3.10
N ARG A 125 -15.01 11.80 -1.81
CA ARG A 125 -16.19 12.48 -1.25
C ARG A 125 -16.07 14.01 -1.37
N ALA A 126 -14.86 14.55 -1.22
CA ALA A 126 -14.61 15.98 -1.40
C ALA A 126 -14.75 16.41 -2.88
N ASP A 127 -14.28 15.59 -3.83
CA ASP A 127 -14.38 15.87 -5.27
C ASP A 127 -15.82 15.77 -5.81
N THR A 128 -16.64 14.89 -5.23
CA THR A 128 -18.05 14.70 -5.62
C THR A 128 -19.00 15.69 -4.96
N SER A 129 -18.58 16.34 -3.86
CA SER A 129 -19.32 17.46 -3.28
C SER A 129 -19.11 18.73 -4.13
N PRO A 130 -20.18 19.35 -4.67
CA PRO A 130 -20.03 20.60 -5.40
C PRO A 130 -19.44 21.69 -4.47
N PRO A 131 -18.61 22.62 -4.99
CA PRO A 131 -18.06 23.73 -4.23
C PRO A 131 -19.18 24.74 -3.89
N GLY A 132 -20.00 24.42 -2.88
CA GLY A 132 -21.23 25.17 -2.59
C GLY A 132 -21.63 25.25 -1.11
N ARG A 133 -20.85 24.67 -0.19
CA ARG A 133 -21.06 24.85 1.26
C ARG A 133 -19.77 25.18 2.00
N ARG A 134 -19.03 26.16 1.51
CA ARG A 134 -18.33 27.06 2.45
C ARG A 134 -19.33 28.16 2.75
N SER A 135 -20.03 28.06 3.87
CA SER A 135 -20.76 29.22 4.41
C SER A 135 -19.78 30.40 4.44
N PRO A 136 -20.15 31.58 3.95
CA PRO A 136 -19.34 32.77 4.17
C PRO A 136 -19.15 32.95 5.68
N PRO A 137 -18.03 33.51 6.15
CA PRO A 137 -17.90 33.87 7.55
C PRO A 137 -19.07 34.81 7.90
N GLU A 138 -19.87 34.47 8.91
CA GLU A 138 -20.85 35.36 9.51
C GLU A 138 -20.11 36.57 10.08
N GLY A 139 -19.95 37.59 9.24
CA GLY A 139 -19.11 38.74 9.54
C GLY A 139 -19.59 39.98 8.81
N GLU A 140 -20.91 40.18 8.68
CA GLU A 140 -21.50 41.47 8.32
C GLU A 140 -23.01 41.49 8.65
N ARG A 141 -23.35 41.27 9.93
CA ARG A 141 -24.57 41.89 10.50
C ARG A 141 -24.24 43.34 10.81
N ALA A 142 -24.27 44.20 9.82
CA ALA A 142 -24.26 45.64 10.03
C ALA A 142 -25.32 46.30 9.15
N SER A 143 -26.31 46.90 9.82
CA SER A 143 -27.14 48.01 9.34
C SER A 143 -28.28 47.67 8.39
N GLN A 144 -29.33 47.01 8.90
CA GLN A 144 -30.68 47.38 8.49
C GLN A 144 -31.02 48.72 9.16
N PRO A 145 -31.40 49.78 8.43
CA PRO A 145 -31.99 50.95 9.06
C PRO A 145 -33.37 50.56 9.59
N SER A 146 -33.53 50.70 10.91
CA SER A 146 -34.80 50.53 11.63
C SER A 146 -35.89 51.35 10.96
N ALA A 147 -36.98 50.68 10.59
CA ALA A 147 -38.22 51.34 10.17
C ALA A 147 -38.64 52.35 11.24
N ALA A 148 -38.86 53.60 10.81
CA ALA A 148 -39.40 54.65 11.65
C ALA A 148 -40.87 54.32 12.01
N ASP A 149 -41.20 54.57 13.27
CA ASP A 149 -42.53 54.49 13.86
C ASP A 149 -43.61 55.21 13.03
N PRO A 150 -44.84 54.66 12.95
CA PRO A 150 -45.98 55.41 12.43
C PRO A 150 -46.45 56.42 13.49
N PRO A 151 -46.78 57.69 13.13
CA PRO A 151 -47.48 58.57 14.05
C PRO A 151 -48.94 58.11 14.23
N ALA A 152 -49.38 58.12 15.48
CA ALA A 152 -50.75 57.87 15.93
C ALA A 152 -51.73 58.96 15.42
N PRO A 153 -53.04 58.67 15.36
CA PRO A 153 -54.03 59.58 14.78
C PRO A 153 -54.44 60.67 15.78
N ASP A 154 -54.43 61.92 15.34
CA ASP A 154 -55.13 63.00 16.05
C ASP A 154 -56.56 63.16 15.48
N SER A 155 -57.50 63.07 16.41
CA SER A 155 -58.93 63.27 16.25
C SER A 155 -59.31 64.76 16.09
N GLU A 156 -60.41 64.98 15.36
CA GLU A 156 -61.40 66.08 15.47
C GLU A 156 -60.93 67.55 15.53
N THR A 157 -61.37 68.35 14.56
CA THR A 157 -62.51 69.28 14.71
C THR A 157 -63.07 69.66 13.33
#